data_AF-A0A381C3F1-F1
#
_entry.id   AF-A0A381C3F1-F1
#
_cell.length_a   1.000
_cell.length_b   1.000
_cell.length_c   1.000
_cell.angle_alpha   90.00
_cell.angle_beta   90.00
_cell.angle_gamma   90.00
#
_symmetry.space_group_name_H-M   'P 1'
#
loop_
_entity.id
_entity.type
_entity.pdbx_description
1 polymer ?
#
loop_
_entity_poly.entity_id
_entity_poly.type
_entity_poly.pdbx_seq_one_letter_code
_entity_poly.pdbx_strand_id
1 'polypeptide(L)'
;MQLKILGVGNALLLSVSVKTLDDAGILNISGLCRKLNVKRSTFLSKVASVGLEKSIIYYAAIKKQRDVLATLSEKDAAAFLAACNVGNNNTNNATH
;
A
#
# COMPACT_ATOMS: atom_id res chain seq x y z
N MET A 1 -16.86 17.33 -14.49
CA MET A 1 -16.00 16.65 -15.49
C MET A 1 -16.84 15.62 -16.25
N GLN A 2 -16.57 15.33 -17.53
CA GLN A 2 -17.36 14.35 -18.29
C GLN A 2 -16.44 13.29 -18.91
N LEU A 3 -16.72 12.01 -18.63
CA LEU A 3 -16.04 10.88 -19.26
C LEU A 3 -16.92 10.35 -20.38
N LYS A 4 -16.38 10.34 -21.61
CA LYS A 4 -17.05 9.80 -22.80
C LYS A 4 -16.26 8.61 -23.33
N ILE A 5 -16.94 7.48 -23.52
CA ILE A 5 -16.43 6.37 -24.30
C ILE A 5 -17.03 6.50 -25.69
N LEU A 6 -16.15 6.60 -26.68
CA LEU A 6 -16.52 6.81 -28.07
C LEU A 6 -16.23 5.53 -28.86
N GLY A 7 -17.16 5.17 -29.74
CA GLY A 7 -17.03 4.10 -30.70
C GLY A 7 -16.48 4.59 -32.04
N VAL A 8 -16.48 3.69 -33.01
CA VAL A 8 -16.07 4.00 -34.39
C VAL A 8 -16.95 5.12 -34.96
N GLY A 9 -16.34 6.09 -35.64
CA GLY A 9 -17.06 7.25 -36.19
C GLY A 9 -17.47 8.28 -35.14
N ASN A 10 -16.81 8.32 -33.97
CA ASN A 10 -17.12 9.25 -32.88
C ASN A 10 -18.53 9.06 -32.28
N ALA A 11 -19.11 7.87 -32.45
CA ALA A 11 -20.41 7.53 -31.88
C ALA A 11 -20.31 7.42 -30.36
N LEU A 12 -21.21 8.07 -29.63
CA LEU A 12 -21.20 8.05 -28.16
C LEU A 12 -21.70 6.70 -27.64
N LEU A 13 -20.82 5.90 -27.03
CA LEU A 13 -21.19 4.61 -26.44
C LEU A 13 -21.57 4.73 -24.97
N LEU A 14 -20.87 5.60 -24.23
CA LEU A 14 -21.16 5.86 -22.82
C LEU A 14 -20.76 7.31 -22.50
N SER A 15 -21.61 8.02 -21.76
CA SER A 15 -21.27 9.33 -21.20
C SER A 15 -21.65 9.36 -19.73
N VAL A 16 -20.64 9.55 -18.87
CA VAL A 16 -20.84 9.72 -17.43
C VAL A 16 -20.47 11.14 -17.05
N SER A 17 -21.43 11.85 -16.46
CA SER A 17 -21.21 13.16 -15.85
C SER A 17 -20.71 12.96 -14.42
N VAL A 18 -19.47 13.38 -14.15
CA VAL A 18 -18.84 13.32 -12.83
C VAL A 18 -18.91 14.70 -12.19
N LYS A 19 -19.77 14.84 -11.18
CA LYS A 19 -19.97 16.10 -10.44
C LYS A 19 -18.85 16.35 -9.42
N THR A 20 -18.44 15.32 -8.70
CA THR A 20 -17.32 15.34 -7.73
C THR A 20 -16.58 13.99 -7.79
N LEU A 21 -15.30 13.94 -7.36
CA LEU A 21 -14.52 12.69 -7.32
C LEU A 21 -15.06 11.71 -6.27
N ASP A 22 -15.78 12.21 -5.26
CA ASP A 22 -16.33 11.41 -4.17
C ASP A 22 -17.70 10.77 -4.51
N ASP A 23 -18.49 11.41 -5.40
CA ASP A 23 -19.81 10.89 -5.83
C ASP A 23 -19.73 9.94 -7.03
N ALA A 24 -18.59 9.87 -7.71
CA ALA A 24 -18.36 8.89 -8.75
C ALA A 24 -17.86 7.61 -8.09
N GLY A 25 -18.69 6.55 -8.04
CA GLY A 25 -18.30 5.18 -7.65
C GLY A 25 -17.23 4.54 -8.55
N ILE A 26 -16.33 5.34 -9.13
CA ILE A 26 -15.21 4.97 -9.97
C ILE A 26 -13.99 4.78 -9.07
N LEU A 27 -13.68 3.51 -8.82
CA LEU A 27 -12.50 3.13 -8.05
C LEU A 27 -11.21 3.31 -8.87
N ASN A 28 -10.31 4.18 -8.40
CA ASN A 28 -8.97 4.30 -8.99
C ASN A 28 -8.09 3.10 -8.57
N ILE A 29 -8.04 2.07 -9.40
CA ILE A 29 -7.23 0.86 -9.16
C ILE A 29 -5.74 1.18 -9.01
N SER A 30 -5.20 2.14 -9.77
CA SER A 30 -3.79 2.54 -9.64
C SER A 30 -3.49 3.17 -8.29
N GLY A 31 -4.37 4.06 -7.82
CA GLY A 31 -4.28 4.68 -6.49
C GLY A 31 -4.39 3.64 -5.37
N LEU A 32 -5.34 2.71 -5.50
CA LEU A 32 -5.52 1.61 -4.57
C LEU A 32 -4.27 0.72 -4.48
N CYS A 33 -3.73 0.29 -5.63
CA CYS A 33 -2.53 -0.55 -5.68
C CYS A 33 -1.30 0.12 -5.04
N ARG A 34 -1.15 1.45 -5.19
CA ARG A 34 -0.10 2.24 -4.52
C ARG A 34 -0.29 2.24 -3.01
N LYS A 35 -1.51 2.47 -2.53
CA LYS A 35 -1.83 2.44 -1.08
C LYS A 35 -1.60 1.06 -0.48
N LEU A 36 -1.88 -0.01 -1.23
CA LEU A 36 -1.68 -1.39 -0.80
C LEU A 36 -0.23 -1.89 -1.00
N ASN A 37 0.62 -1.11 -1.70
CA ASN A 37 1.98 -1.48 -2.07
C ASN A 37 2.05 -2.80 -2.88
N VAL A 38 1.20 -2.92 -3.90
CA VAL A 38 1.08 -4.12 -4.75
C VAL A 38 1.19 -3.72 -6.23
N LYS A 39 1.82 -4.57 -7.05
CA LYS A 39 1.85 -4.39 -8.50
C LYS A 39 0.44 -4.55 -9.08
N ARG A 40 0.05 -3.62 -9.97
CA ARG A 40 -1.27 -3.61 -10.61
C ARG A 40 -1.62 -4.94 -11.29
N SER A 41 -0.67 -5.55 -12.00
CA SER A 41 -0.88 -6.84 -12.69
C SER A 41 -1.23 -7.96 -11.71
N THR A 42 -0.50 -8.06 -10.60
CA THR A 42 -0.73 -9.08 -9.56
C THR A 42 -2.04 -8.85 -8.83
N PHE A 43 -2.41 -7.59 -8.57
CA PHE A 43 -3.71 -7.25 -7.99
C PHE A 43 -4.85 -7.66 -8.93
N LEU A 44 -4.80 -7.27 -10.20
CA LEU A 44 -5.84 -7.59 -11.19
C LEU A 44 -5.97 -9.10 -11.44
N SER A 45 -4.86 -9.84 -11.46
CA SER A 45 -4.87 -11.30 -11.56
C SER A 45 -5.58 -11.94 -10.36
N LYS A 46 -5.39 -11.41 -9.14
CA LYS A 46 -6.10 -11.87 -7.95
C LYS A 46 -7.60 -11.53 -8.02
N VAL A 47 -7.94 -10.31 -8.45
CA VAL A 47 -9.32 -9.88 -8.65
C VAL A 47 -10.06 -10.81 -9.62
N ALA A 48 -9.41 -11.23 -10.70
CA ALA A 48 -9.99 -12.19 -11.65
C ALA A 48 -10.28 -13.57 -11.02
N SER A 49 -9.52 -13.96 -9.99
CA SER A 49 -9.68 -15.28 -9.34
C SER A 49 -10.70 -15.33 -8.20
N VAL A 50 -10.77 -14.28 -7.37
CA VAL A 50 -11.57 -14.29 -6.11
C VAL A 50 -12.54 -13.12 -5.99
N GLY A 51 -12.57 -12.21 -6.96
CA GLY A 51 -13.36 -10.99 -6.94
C GLY A 51 -12.67 -9.81 -6.26
N LEU A 52 -13.23 -8.61 -6.45
CA LEU A 52 -12.63 -7.34 -6.03
C LEU A 52 -12.51 -7.23 -4.51
N GLU A 53 -13.61 -7.43 -3.79
CA GLU A 53 -13.68 -7.21 -2.35
C GLU A 53 -12.74 -8.14 -1.57
N LYS A 54 -12.77 -9.44 -1.87
CA LYS A 54 -11.86 -10.43 -1.25
C LYS A 54 -10.39 -10.12 -1.54
N SER A 55 -10.08 -9.63 -2.75
CA SER A 55 -8.72 -9.24 -3.12
C SER A 55 -8.23 -8.03 -2.32
N ILE A 56 -9.10 -7.04 -2.08
CA ILE A 56 -8.77 -5.86 -1.28
C ILE A 56 -8.46 -6.27 0.16
N ILE A 57 -9.34 -7.08 0.78
CA ILE A 57 -9.15 -7.55 2.17
C ILE A 57 -7.83 -8.32 2.30
N TYR A 58 -7.54 -9.22 1.36
CA TYR A 58 -6.30 -10.01 1.36
C TYR A 58 -5.05 -9.13 1.37
N TYR A 59 -4.93 -8.17 0.44
CA TYR A 59 -3.74 -7.32 0.37
C TYR A 59 -3.67 -6.28 1.49
N ALA A 60 -4.81 -5.82 2.00
CA ALA A 60 -4.85 -4.96 3.18
C ALA A 60 -4.31 -5.67 4.42
N ALA A 61 -4.68 -6.94 4.63
CA ALA A 61 -4.17 -7.76 5.73
C ALA A 61 -2.65 -7.97 5.63
N ILE A 62 -2.15 -8.28 4.42
CA ILE A 62 -0.71 -8.43 4.17
C ILE A 62 0.04 -7.14 4.48
N LYS A 63 -0.48 -5.99 4.02
CA LYS A 63 0.15 -4.70 4.31
C LYS A 63 0.24 -4.45 5.80
N LYS A 64 -0.85 -4.68 6.54
CA LYS A 64 -0.87 -4.52 8.00
C LYS A 64 0.17 -5.41 8.69
N GLN A 65 0.32 -6.66 8.26
CA GLN A 65 1.34 -7.56 8.79
C GLN A 65 2.76 -7.04 8.53
N ARG A 66 3.04 -6.54 7.32
CA ARG A 66 4.34 -5.96 6.96
C ARG A 66 4.67 -4.72 7.78
N ASP A 67 3.69 -3.84 7.95
CA ASP A 67 3.85 -2.62 8.75
C ASP A 67 4.18 -2.98 10.22
N VAL A 68 3.49 -3.97 10.80
CA VAL A 68 3.79 -4.45 12.16
C VAL A 68 5.20 -5.05 12.24
N LEU A 69 5.61 -5.88 11.29
CA LEU A 69 6.96 -6.46 11.27
C LEU A 69 8.05 -5.39 11.18
N ALA A 70 7.84 -4.34 10.39
CA ALA A 70 8.77 -3.22 10.32
C ALA A 70 8.93 -2.51 11.68
N THR A 71 7.82 -2.25 12.38
CA THR A 71 7.88 -1.60 13.71
C THR A 71 8.56 -2.45 14.78
N LEU A 72 8.48 -3.78 14.69
CA LEU A 72 9.20 -4.68 15.61
C LEU A 72 10.71 -4.64 15.31
N SER A 73 11.08 -4.73 14.03
CA SER A 73 12.48 -4.63 13.59
C SER A 73 13.14 -3.30 14.00
N GLU A 74 12.41 -2.19 13.98
CA GLU A 74 12.94 -0.89 14.43
C GLU A 74 13.18 -0.85 15.94
N LYS A 75 12.30 -1.46 16.73
CA LYS A 75 12.49 -1.59 18.19
C LYS A 75 13.69 -2.46 18.51
N ASP A 76 13.86 -3.56 17.80
CA ASP A 76 14.99 -4.47 17.98
C ASP A 76 16.31 -3.79 17.58
N ALA A 77 16.33 -3.02 16.49
CA ALA A 77 17.47 -2.22 16.08
C ALA A 77 17.82 -1.11 17.10
N ALA A 78 16.81 -0.43 17.65
CA ALA A 78 17.01 0.58 18.70
C ALA A 78 17.55 -0.03 20.01
N ALA A 79 17.04 -1.20 20.40
CA ALA A 79 17.53 -1.95 21.55
C ALA A 79 18.99 -2.38 21.37
N PHE A 80 19.36 -2.86 20.18
CA PHE A 80 20.74 -3.20 19.84
C PHE A 80 21.67 -1.99 19.92
N LEU A 81 21.28 -0.84 19.35
CA LEU A 81 22.08 0.38 19.41
C LEU A 81 22.27 0.89 20.85
N ALA A 82 21.22 0.81 21.67
CA ALA A 82 21.31 1.14 23.10
C ALA A 82 22.27 0.22 23.85
N ALA A 83 22.24 -1.10 23.59
CA ALA A 83 23.17 -2.05 24.18
C ALA A 83 24.63 -1.79 23.76
N CYS A 84 24.88 -1.47 22.48
CA CYS A 84 26.21 -1.11 21.99
C CYS A 84 26.76 0.17 22.66
N ASN A 85 25.92 1.19 22.87
CA ASN A 85 26.33 2.43 23.55
C ASN A 85 26.66 2.20 25.03
N VAL A 86 25.97 1.28 25.71
CA VAL A 86 26.26 0.93 27.11
C VAL A 86 27.60 0.19 27.23
N GLY A 87 27.93 -0.70 26.29
CA GLY A 87 29.21 -1.42 26.26
C GLY A 87 30.44 -0.51 26.15
N ASN A 88 30.33 0.60 25.41
CA ASN A 88 31.46 1.50 25.13
C ASN A 88 31.86 2.38 26.32
N ASN A 89 30.96 2.61 27.29
CA ASN A 89 31.23 3.41 28.49
C ASN A 89 31.93 2.62 29.60
N ASN A 90 31.86 1.28 29.58
CA ASN A 90 32.46 0.44 30.61
C ASN A 90 33.94 0.12 30.33
N THR A 91 34.39 0.26 29.08
CA THR A 91 35.79 0.02 28.67
C THR A 91 36.74 1.18 29.01
N ASN A 92 36.22 2.37 29.31
CA ASN A 92 37.06 3.54 29.65
C ASN A 92 37.39 3.64 31.15
N ASN A 93 36.88 2.73 31.97
CA ASN A 93 37.09 2.73 33.42
C ASN A 93 37.89 1.52 33.92
N ALA A 94 38.43 0.70 33.01
CA ALA A 94 39.35 -0.35 33.37
C ALA A 94 40.80 0.16 33.22
N THR A 95 41.49 0.17 34.36
CA THR A 95 42.95 0.30 34.56
C THR A 95 43.56 1.71 34.71
N HIS A 96 43.72 2.05 36.00
CA HIS A 96 45.01 2.16 36.73
C HIS A 96 45.78 3.48 36.72
#